data_AF-A0A9L0IS02-F1
#
_entry.id   AF-A0A9L0IS02-F1
#
_cell.length_a   1.000
_cell.length_b   1.000
_cell.length_c   1.000
_cell.angle_alpha   90.00
_cell.angle_beta   90.00
_cell.angle_gamma   90.00
#
_symmetry.space_group_name_H-M   'P 1'
#
loop_
_entity.id
_entity.type
_entity.pdbx_description
1 polymer ?
#
loop_
_entity_poly.entity_id
_entity_poly.type
_entity_poly.pdbx_seq_one_letter_code
_entity_poly.pdbx_strand_id
1 'polypeptide(L)'
;MTALRALWSEMQDTCTSLGLMLSVVLLAGLARVVARQQQLHRPMAHAFVLEFLATLQLCCCTHELLLLSEQEPAHPTWPLTLIYFFTLVHGLTLVGTSSNPCGVMMQMMLGGMSPEMGAVRLLAQLIGALGSRYCIGALWSLGLTKYHVSERSFACKNPIQVDLPKAVIVEALCSFIFHSALLNFQEVRPKLRIHLLAALITFLVYAGGSLTGAVFNPALALSLHFKCFDEAFLQFFIVYWLAPCLGILLMILMFSFFLPWLYNNHTINKKE
;
A
#
# COMPACT_ATOMS: atom_id res chain seq x y z
N MET A 1 1.39 20.03 -35.86
CA MET A 1 0.07 20.28 -35.24
C MET A 1 -0.54 19.05 -34.58
N THR A 2 -0.41 17.84 -35.14
CA THR A 2 -0.94 16.58 -34.58
C THR A 2 -0.22 16.13 -33.30
N ALA A 3 1.12 16.17 -33.27
CA ALA A 3 1.91 15.78 -32.08
C ALA A 3 1.65 16.69 -30.87
N LEU A 4 1.54 18.00 -31.08
CA LEU A 4 1.24 18.97 -30.01
C LEU A 4 -0.17 18.78 -29.42
N ARG A 5 -1.14 18.40 -30.26
CA ARG A 5 -2.52 18.08 -29.81
C ARG A 5 -2.58 16.76 -29.04
N ALA A 6 -1.81 15.75 -29.46
CA ALA A 6 -1.69 14.49 -28.74
C ALA A 6 -1.11 14.69 -27.33
N LEU A 7 0.00 15.44 -27.25
CA LEU A 7 0.64 15.80 -25.98
C LEU A 7 -0.31 16.59 -25.05
N TRP A 8 -1.08 17.54 -25.62
CA TRP A 8 -2.06 18.30 -24.85
C TRP A 8 -3.17 17.40 -24.30
N SER A 9 -3.64 16.43 -25.09
CA SER A 9 -4.67 15.48 -24.65
C SER A 9 -4.15 14.56 -23.54
N GLU A 10 -2.92 14.06 -23.64
CA GLU A 10 -2.31 13.22 -22.60
C GLU A 10 -2.06 13.99 -21.30
N MET A 11 -1.63 15.24 -21.40
CA MET A 11 -1.49 16.13 -20.25
C MET A 11 -2.83 16.39 -19.57
N GLN A 12 -3.90 16.60 -20.35
CA GLN A 12 -5.26 16.80 -19.82
C GLN A 12 -5.80 15.54 -19.12
N ASP A 13 -5.56 14.35 -19.69
CA ASP A 13 -5.93 13.07 -19.07
C ASP A 13 -5.19 12.89 -17.73
N THR A 14 -3.88 13.17 -17.70
CA THR A 14 -3.07 13.10 -16.47
C THR A 14 -3.56 14.08 -15.40
N CYS A 15 -3.80 15.34 -15.76
CA CYS A 15 -4.33 16.34 -14.83
C CYS A 15 -5.68 15.93 -14.25
N THR A 16 -6.53 15.28 -15.04
CA THR A 16 -7.84 14.80 -14.61
C THR A 16 -7.72 13.67 -13.58
N SER A 17 -6.87 12.67 -13.84
CA SER A 17 -6.56 11.62 -12.85
C SER A 17 -5.97 12.20 -11.56
N LEU A 18 -5.02 13.13 -11.65
CA LEU A 18 -4.44 13.81 -10.48
C LEU A 18 -5.49 14.60 -9.69
N GLY A 19 -6.41 15.29 -10.38
CA GLY A 19 -7.53 16.00 -9.76
C GLY A 19 -8.51 15.06 -9.06
N LEU A 20 -8.77 13.88 -9.64
CA LEU A 20 -9.59 12.85 -9.02
C LEU A 20 -8.93 12.28 -7.76
N MET A 21 -7.64 11.96 -7.82
CA MET A 21 -6.86 11.51 -6.65
C MET A 21 -6.85 12.57 -5.54
N LEU A 22 -6.64 13.85 -5.89
CA LEU A 22 -6.72 14.95 -4.94
C LEU A 22 -8.10 15.02 -4.28
N SER A 23 -9.17 14.88 -5.06
CA SER A 23 -10.55 14.88 -4.54
C SER A 23 -10.78 13.72 -3.56
N VAL A 24 -10.31 12.52 -3.88
CA VAL A 24 -10.36 11.36 -2.98
C VAL A 24 -9.62 11.64 -1.67
N VAL A 25 -8.41 12.20 -1.74
CA VAL A 25 -7.61 12.56 -0.55
C VAL A 25 -8.31 13.62 0.31
N LEU A 26 -8.87 14.66 -0.30
CA LEU A 26 -9.56 15.73 0.43
C LEU A 26 -10.84 15.22 1.11
N LEU A 27 -11.64 14.43 0.40
CA LEU A 27 -12.89 13.85 0.94
C LEU A 27 -12.61 12.86 2.07
N ALA A 28 -11.64 11.95 1.89
CA ALA A 28 -11.24 11.02 2.93
C ALA A 28 -10.62 11.75 4.13
N GLY A 29 -9.82 12.80 3.89
CA GLY A 29 -9.27 13.67 4.93
C GLY A 29 -10.36 14.37 5.74
N LEU A 30 -11.34 14.98 5.07
CA LEU A 30 -12.49 15.63 5.72
C LEU A 30 -13.30 14.62 6.55
N ALA A 31 -13.63 13.45 5.97
CA ALA A 31 -14.35 12.39 6.68
C ALA A 31 -13.59 11.88 7.91
N ARG A 32 -12.26 11.75 7.82
CA ARG A 32 -11.39 11.38 8.96
C ARG A 32 -11.37 12.46 10.04
N VAL A 33 -11.34 13.75 9.67
CA VAL A 33 -11.41 14.85 10.63
C VAL A 33 -12.74 14.82 11.37
N VAL A 34 -13.86 14.68 10.65
CA VAL A 34 -15.20 14.57 11.26
C VAL A 34 -15.27 13.35 12.18
N ALA A 35 -14.79 12.19 11.73
CA ALA A 35 -14.79 10.97 12.54
C ALA A 35 -13.98 11.12 13.85
N ARG A 36 -12.85 11.85 13.81
CA ARG A 36 -12.04 12.15 14.99
C ARG A 36 -12.72 13.14 15.93
N GLN A 37 -13.36 14.18 15.40
CA GLN A 37 -14.07 15.18 16.18
C GLN A 37 -15.30 14.61 16.89
N GLN A 38 -15.99 13.67 16.25
CA GLN A 38 -17.16 13.02 16.83
C GLN A 38 -16.83 12.02 17.95
N GLN A 39 -15.53 11.83 18.27
CA GLN A 39 -14.97 10.99 19.33
C GLN A 39 -15.96 9.90 19.75
N LEU A 40 -16.20 8.95 18.82
CA LEU A 40 -17.20 7.91 19.04
C LEU A 40 -16.87 7.27 20.39
N HIS A 41 -17.87 7.20 21.28
CA HIS A 41 -17.73 6.57 22.61
C HIS A 41 -17.39 5.06 22.52
N ARG A 42 -17.21 4.55 21.29
CA ARG A 42 -16.83 3.18 20.96
C ARG A 42 -15.48 3.19 20.22
N PRO A 43 -14.36 2.90 20.91
CA PRO A 43 -13.01 2.97 20.32
C PRO A 43 -12.84 2.03 19.12
N MET A 44 -13.51 0.88 19.14
CA MET A 44 -13.49 -0.08 18.02
C MET A 44 -14.15 0.48 16.77
N ALA A 45 -15.33 1.11 16.90
CA ALA A 45 -16.01 1.73 15.77
C ALA A 45 -15.20 2.89 15.19
N HIS A 46 -14.58 3.70 16.06
CA HIS A 46 -13.68 4.77 15.63
C HIS A 46 -12.46 4.22 14.86
N ALA A 47 -11.80 3.19 15.37
CA ALA A 47 -10.67 2.55 14.70
C ALA A 47 -11.07 1.94 13.35
N PHE A 48 -12.25 1.31 13.28
CA PHE A 48 -12.81 0.77 12.05
C PHE A 48 -12.98 1.86 10.99
N VAL A 49 -13.68 2.96 11.32
CA VAL A 49 -13.95 4.05 10.37
C VAL A 49 -12.66 4.67 9.86
N LEU A 50 -11.70 4.92 10.75
CA LEU A 50 -10.43 5.52 10.34
C LEU A 50 -9.64 4.59 9.41
N GLU A 51 -9.51 3.30 9.73
CA GLU A 51 -8.83 2.33 8.86
C GLU A 51 -9.55 2.16 7.53
N PHE A 52 -10.88 2.06 7.54
CA PHE A 52 -11.68 1.94 6.33
C PHE A 52 -11.39 3.12 5.39
N LEU A 53 -11.50 4.35 5.88
CA LEU A 53 -11.24 5.56 5.08
C LEU A 53 -9.79 5.63 4.60
N ALA A 54 -8.84 5.19 5.43
CA ALA A 54 -7.43 5.17 5.06
C ALA A 54 -7.14 4.23 3.90
N THR A 55 -7.63 2.99 4.01
CA THR A 55 -7.40 1.96 3.00
C THR A 55 -8.19 2.27 1.73
N LEU A 56 -9.40 2.84 1.85
CA LEU A 56 -10.16 3.33 0.70
C LEU A 56 -9.37 4.39 -0.08
N GLN A 57 -8.85 5.41 0.63
CA GLN A 57 -8.04 6.47 0.02
C GLN A 57 -6.79 5.91 -0.66
N LEU A 58 -6.03 5.08 0.05
CA LEU A 58 -4.81 4.45 -0.46
C LEU A 58 -5.12 3.69 -1.75
N CYS A 59 -6.09 2.77 -1.71
CA CYS A 59 -6.39 1.91 -2.84
C CYS A 59 -6.96 2.67 -4.04
N CYS A 60 -7.90 3.61 -3.84
CA CYS A 60 -8.43 4.43 -4.93
C CYS A 60 -7.32 5.24 -5.62
N CYS A 61 -6.39 5.82 -4.84
CA CYS A 61 -5.25 6.52 -5.41
C CYS A 61 -4.32 5.55 -6.15
N THR A 62 -4.07 4.36 -5.63
CA THR A 62 -3.20 3.39 -6.31
C THR A 62 -3.82 2.87 -7.63
N HIS A 63 -5.15 2.77 -7.74
CA HIS A 63 -5.80 2.46 -9.02
C HIS A 63 -5.52 3.53 -10.09
N GLU A 64 -5.59 4.82 -9.74
CA GLU A 64 -5.21 5.93 -10.64
C GLU A 64 -3.71 5.92 -10.97
N LEU A 65 -2.84 5.67 -9.98
CA LEU A 65 -1.40 5.55 -10.23
C LEU A 65 -1.08 4.41 -11.20
N LEU A 66 -1.77 3.27 -11.05
CA LEU A 66 -1.62 2.15 -11.98
C LEU A 66 -2.09 2.54 -13.38
N LEU A 67 -3.25 3.21 -13.50
CA LEU A 67 -3.75 3.72 -14.78
C LEU A 67 -2.75 4.64 -15.46
N LEU A 68 -2.16 5.59 -14.73
CA LEU A 68 -1.15 6.51 -15.24
C LEU A 68 0.16 5.80 -15.61
N SER A 69 0.54 4.76 -14.86
CA SER A 69 1.75 3.97 -15.14
C SER A 69 1.67 3.19 -16.46
N GLU A 70 0.46 2.85 -16.91
CA GLU A 70 0.25 2.11 -18.15
C GLU A 70 0.28 2.99 -19.41
N GLN A 71 0.30 4.33 -19.26
CA GLN A 71 0.30 5.26 -20.39
C GLN A 71 1.69 5.39 -21.04
N GLU A 72 2.77 5.36 -20.26
CA GLU A 72 4.15 5.44 -20.76
C GLU A 72 5.06 4.35 -20.17
N PRO A 73 4.94 3.09 -20.61
CA PRO A 73 5.72 1.99 -20.05
C PRO A 73 7.24 2.10 -20.31
N ALA A 74 7.67 2.91 -21.29
CA ALA A 74 9.08 3.05 -21.67
C ALA A 74 9.91 3.90 -20.68
N HIS A 75 9.26 4.79 -19.92
CA HIS A 75 9.94 5.72 -19.02
C HIS A 75 9.32 5.69 -17.61
N PRO A 76 9.81 4.84 -16.70
CA PRO A 76 9.22 4.67 -15.37
C PRO A 76 9.39 5.91 -14.47
N THR A 77 10.19 6.90 -14.88
CA THR A 77 10.50 8.09 -14.08
C THR A 77 9.25 8.86 -13.64
N TRP A 78 8.29 9.08 -14.54
CA TRP A 78 7.08 9.82 -14.21
C TRP A 78 6.16 9.03 -13.25
N PRO A 79 5.81 7.76 -13.53
CA PRO A 79 5.07 6.93 -12.58
C PRO A 79 5.75 6.80 -11.21
N LEU A 80 7.08 6.62 -11.16
CA LEU A 80 7.83 6.55 -9.90
C LEU A 80 7.80 7.87 -9.13
N THR A 81 7.86 9.01 -9.83
CA THR A 81 7.72 10.34 -9.21
C THR A 81 6.34 10.50 -8.58
N LEU A 82 5.29 10.05 -9.28
CA LEU A 82 3.92 10.06 -8.74
C LEU A 82 3.77 9.11 -7.54
N ILE A 83 4.34 7.91 -7.60
CA ILE A 83 4.35 6.96 -6.48
C ILE A 83 5.02 7.59 -5.26
N TYR A 84 6.20 8.19 -5.44
CA TYR A 84 6.89 8.91 -4.35
C TYR A 84 5.99 10.00 -3.76
N PHE A 85 5.46 10.89 -4.60
CA PHE A 85 4.64 12.01 -4.17
C PHE A 85 3.37 11.55 -3.43
N PHE A 86 2.61 10.61 -3.98
CA PHE A 86 1.40 10.13 -3.33
C PHE A 86 1.69 9.28 -2.10
N THR A 87 2.84 8.60 -2.03
CA THR A 87 3.28 7.95 -0.78
C THR A 87 3.55 8.99 0.32
N LEU A 88 4.11 10.16 -0.01
CA LEU A 88 4.21 11.28 0.95
C LEU A 88 2.83 11.76 1.39
N VAL A 89 1.91 11.98 0.44
CA VAL A 89 0.54 12.41 0.73
C VAL A 89 -0.15 11.42 1.67
N HIS A 90 -0.02 10.12 1.42
CA HIS A 90 -0.55 9.07 2.29
C HIS A 90 0.10 9.08 3.66
N GLY A 91 1.43 9.22 3.74
CA GLY A 91 2.15 9.35 5.01
C GLY A 91 1.71 10.55 5.86
N LEU A 92 1.31 11.66 5.22
CA LEU A 92 0.83 12.87 5.88
C LEU A 92 -0.65 12.80 6.29
N THR A 93 -1.49 12.12 5.48
CA THR A 93 -2.96 12.12 5.67
C THR A 93 -3.48 10.91 6.44
N LEU A 94 -2.75 9.79 6.39
CA LEU A 94 -3.16 8.51 6.97
C LEU A 94 -2.52 8.24 8.34
N VAL A 95 -2.09 9.29 9.05
CA VAL A 95 -1.49 9.16 10.39
C VAL A 95 -2.43 8.43 11.36
N GLY A 96 -1.87 7.48 12.12
CA GLY A 96 -2.60 6.65 13.08
C GLY A 96 -3.32 5.45 12.47
N THR A 97 -3.26 5.29 11.14
CA THR A 97 -3.74 4.10 10.42
C THR A 97 -2.60 3.30 9.80
N SER A 98 -2.76 1.99 9.71
CA SER A 98 -1.77 1.07 9.15
C SER A 98 -2.01 0.83 7.67
N SER A 99 -3.28 0.74 7.23
CA SER A 99 -3.69 0.45 5.85
C SER A 99 -2.96 -0.74 5.19
N ASN A 100 -2.44 -1.65 6.00
CA ASN A 100 -1.68 -2.82 5.59
C ASN A 100 -1.89 -3.92 6.65
N PRO A 101 -2.47 -5.08 6.27
CA PRO A 101 -2.66 -6.20 7.17
C PRO A 101 -1.38 -6.67 7.85
N CYS A 102 -0.24 -6.65 7.15
CA CYS A 102 1.05 -7.04 7.73
C CYS A 102 1.48 -6.11 8.87
N GLY A 103 1.20 -4.81 8.76
CA GLY A 103 1.46 -3.85 9.83
C GLY A 103 0.58 -4.11 11.06
N VAL A 104 -0.68 -4.49 10.88
CA VAL A 104 -1.57 -4.86 11.99
C VAL A 104 -1.12 -6.15 12.65
N MET A 105 -0.80 -7.18 11.86
CA MET A 105 -0.28 -8.46 12.34
C MET A 105 1.00 -8.28 13.15
N MET A 106 1.94 -7.50 12.62
CA MET A 106 3.18 -7.16 13.31
C MET A 106 2.94 -6.49 14.66
N GLN A 107 2.02 -5.51 14.74
CA GLN A 107 1.69 -4.85 16.00
C GLN A 107 1.05 -5.81 17.01
N MET A 108 0.20 -6.75 16.56
CA MET A 108 -0.34 -7.79 17.45
C MET A 108 0.76 -8.74 17.95
N MET A 109 1.65 -9.19 17.07
CA MET A 109 2.74 -10.12 17.40
C MET A 109 3.77 -9.52 18.38
N LEU A 110 4.03 -8.22 18.26
CA LEU A 110 4.93 -7.48 19.15
C LEU A 110 4.23 -6.97 20.43
N GLY A 111 2.95 -7.28 20.64
CA GLY A 111 2.17 -6.86 21.80
C GLY A 111 1.75 -5.38 21.81
N GLY A 112 1.94 -4.66 20.70
CA GLY A 112 1.52 -3.26 20.53
C GLY A 112 0.02 -3.08 20.23
N MET A 113 -0.73 -4.15 19.99
CA MET A 113 -2.16 -4.12 19.71
C MET A 113 -2.85 -5.39 20.23
N SER A 114 -4.05 -5.25 20.82
CA SER A 114 -4.86 -6.41 21.21
C SER A 114 -5.42 -7.15 19.98
N PRO A 115 -5.65 -8.46 20.06
CA PRO A 115 -6.22 -9.24 18.94
C PRO A 115 -7.58 -8.72 18.47
N GLU A 116 -8.43 -8.24 19.39
CA GLU A 116 -9.77 -7.73 19.09
C GLU A 116 -9.68 -6.44 18.27
N MET A 117 -8.83 -5.50 18.70
CA MET A 117 -8.57 -4.26 17.94
C MET A 117 -7.95 -4.58 16.58
N GLY A 118 -7.03 -5.53 16.53
CA GLY A 118 -6.42 -5.99 15.29
C GLY A 118 -7.44 -6.56 14.30
N ALA A 119 -8.35 -7.43 14.77
CA ALA A 119 -9.42 -7.99 13.95
C ALA A 119 -10.33 -6.89 13.36
N VAL A 120 -10.69 -5.88 14.16
CA VAL A 120 -11.49 -4.74 13.70
C VAL A 120 -10.77 -3.94 12.60
N ARG A 121 -9.48 -3.66 12.78
CA ARG A 121 -8.67 -2.94 11.78
C ARG A 121 -8.46 -3.74 10.51
N LEU A 122 -8.22 -5.04 10.61
CA LEU A 122 -8.12 -5.94 9.46
C LEU A 122 -9.43 -5.97 8.68
N LEU A 123 -10.57 -6.11 9.36
CA LEU A 123 -11.87 -6.08 8.72
C LEU A 123 -12.12 -4.75 7.99
N ALA A 124 -11.78 -3.63 8.63
CA ALA A 124 -11.89 -2.31 8.01
C ALA A 124 -11.00 -2.17 6.76
N GLN A 125 -9.78 -2.72 6.79
CA GLN A 125 -8.88 -2.72 5.64
C GLN A 125 -9.43 -3.56 4.48
N LEU A 126 -10.00 -4.74 4.76
CA LEU A 126 -10.59 -5.58 3.71
C LEU A 126 -11.81 -4.92 3.08
N ILE A 127 -12.70 -4.36 3.89
CA ILE A 127 -13.89 -3.65 3.39
C ILE A 127 -13.48 -2.38 2.64
N GLY A 128 -12.46 -1.65 3.12
CA GLY A 128 -11.92 -0.47 2.42
C GLY A 128 -11.29 -0.82 1.09
N ALA A 129 -10.53 -1.92 1.02
CA ALA A 129 -9.94 -2.44 -0.20
C ALA A 129 -11.00 -2.85 -1.23
N LEU A 130 -11.99 -3.66 -0.83
CA LEU A 130 -13.07 -4.07 -1.72
C LEU A 130 -13.94 -2.86 -2.14
N GLY A 131 -14.28 -2.00 -1.19
CA GLY A 131 -15.04 -0.77 -1.42
C GLY A 131 -14.35 0.17 -2.40
N SER A 132 -13.01 0.26 -2.35
CA SER A 132 -12.25 1.11 -3.27
C SER A 132 -12.38 0.68 -4.73
N ARG A 133 -12.53 -0.63 -4.98
CA ARG A 133 -12.71 -1.19 -6.33
C ARG A 133 -14.06 -0.79 -6.92
N TYR A 134 -15.12 -0.84 -6.12
CA TYR A 134 -16.44 -0.36 -6.54
C TYR A 134 -16.46 1.16 -6.70
N CYS A 135 -15.84 1.88 -5.77
CA CYS A 135 -15.73 3.34 -5.80
C CYS A 135 -15.03 3.80 -7.08
N ILE A 136 -13.84 3.27 -7.38
CA ILE A 136 -13.09 3.67 -8.57
C ILE A 136 -13.80 3.23 -9.85
N GLY A 137 -14.44 2.06 -9.88
CA GLY A 137 -15.25 1.63 -11.03
C GLY A 137 -16.41 2.58 -11.33
N ALA A 138 -17.08 3.10 -10.29
CA ALA A 138 -18.12 4.11 -10.43
C ALA A 138 -17.58 5.49 -10.83
N LEU A 139 -16.38 5.87 -10.36
CA LEU A 139 -15.74 7.11 -10.80
C LEU A 139 -15.28 7.03 -12.25
N TRP A 140 -14.76 5.87 -12.67
CA TRP A 140 -14.37 5.62 -14.05
C TRP A 140 -15.56 5.52 -15.00
N SER A 141 -16.74 5.09 -14.55
CA SER A 141 -17.94 5.09 -15.39
C SER A 141 -18.40 6.50 -15.80
N LEU A 142 -17.92 7.55 -15.12
CA LEU A 142 -18.16 8.95 -15.51
C LEU A 142 -17.40 9.35 -16.79
N GLY A 143 -16.44 8.55 -17.26
CA GLY A 143 -15.73 8.80 -18.52
C GLY A 143 -14.93 10.10 -18.55
N LEU A 144 -14.39 10.54 -17.40
CA LEU A 144 -13.68 11.83 -17.28
C LEU A 144 -12.43 11.92 -18.17
N THR A 145 -11.83 10.78 -18.49
CA THR A 145 -10.72 10.64 -19.44
C THR A 145 -11.00 9.49 -20.39
N LYS A 146 -10.27 9.40 -21.52
CA LYS A 146 -10.38 8.25 -22.44
C LYS A 146 -9.98 6.91 -21.79
N TYR A 147 -9.29 6.95 -20.66
CA TYR A 147 -8.84 5.77 -19.91
C TYR A 147 -9.79 5.36 -18.78
N HIS A 148 -10.73 6.23 -18.40
CA HIS A 148 -11.76 5.99 -17.40
C HIS A 148 -12.89 5.17 -18.03
N VAL A 149 -12.76 3.85 -17.94
CA VAL A 149 -13.73 2.89 -18.45
C VAL A 149 -14.13 1.96 -17.29
N SER A 150 -15.44 1.80 -17.06
CA SER A 150 -15.96 1.03 -15.91
C SER A 150 -15.50 -0.43 -15.91
N GLU A 151 -15.36 -1.04 -17.09
CA GLU A 151 -14.92 -2.43 -17.22
C GLU A 151 -13.48 -2.63 -16.72
N ARG A 152 -12.65 -1.58 -16.75
CA ARG A 152 -11.24 -1.66 -16.33
C ARG A 152 -11.09 -1.98 -14.85
N SER A 153 -11.99 -1.49 -14.00
CA SER A 153 -11.93 -1.82 -12.57
C SER A 153 -12.14 -3.30 -12.30
N PHE A 154 -12.60 -4.08 -13.28
CA PHE A 154 -12.76 -5.53 -13.20
C PHE A 154 -11.94 -6.30 -14.24
N ALA A 155 -11.34 -5.61 -15.21
CA ALA A 155 -10.41 -6.20 -16.15
C ALA A 155 -9.18 -6.74 -15.43
N CYS A 156 -8.74 -7.93 -15.84
CA CYS A 156 -7.54 -8.54 -15.29
C CYS A 156 -6.34 -8.32 -16.20
N LYS A 157 -5.23 -7.88 -15.59
CA LYS A 157 -3.88 -8.06 -16.09
C LYS A 157 -3.07 -8.73 -14.99
N ASN A 158 -2.63 -9.97 -15.22
CA ASN A 158 -1.92 -10.74 -14.20
C ASN A 158 -0.67 -9.96 -13.74
N PRO A 159 -0.57 -9.57 -12.46
CA PRO A 159 0.57 -8.79 -11.95
C PRO A 159 1.84 -9.63 -11.77
N ILE A 160 1.73 -10.96 -11.74
CA ILE A 160 2.88 -11.86 -11.54
C ILE A 160 3.47 -12.20 -12.91
N GLN A 161 4.69 -11.72 -13.16
CA GLN A 161 5.43 -11.91 -14.41
C GLN A 161 6.57 -12.94 -14.28
N VAL A 162 6.69 -13.58 -13.11
CA VAL A 162 7.73 -14.56 -12.79
C VAL A 162 7.13 -15.85 -12.24
N ASP A 163 7.96 -16.89 -12.11
CA ASP A 163 7.56 -18.13 -11.46
C ASP A 163 7.23 -17.94 -9.97
N LEU A 164 6.36 -18.81 -9.45
CA LEU A 164 5.81 -18.70 -8.11
C LEU A 164 6.87 -18.55 -6.99
N PRO A 165 7.96 -19.34 -6.96
CA PRO A 165 9.01 -19.17 -5.94
C PRO A 165 9.64 -17.78 -5.97
N LYS A 166 9.95 -17.25 -7.16
CA LYS A 166 10.50 -15.90 -7.29
C LYS A 166 9.50 -14.83 -6.85
N ALA A 167 8.21 -14.99 -7.20
CA ALA A 167 7.17 -14.07 -6.75
C ALA A 167 7.06 -14.01 -5.22
N VAL A 168 7.10 -15.18 -4.56
CA VAL A 168 7.13 -15.28 -3.09
C VAL A 168 8.36 -14.58 -2.51
N ILE A 169 9.55 -14.82 -3.08
CA ILE A 169 10.78 -14.19 -2.60
C ILE A 169 10.70 -12.66 -2.71
N VAL A 170 10.22 -12.13 -3.84
CA VAL A 170 10.10 -10.68 -4.08
C VAL A 170 9.17 -10.04 -3.05
N GLU A 171 7.96 -10.56 -2.87
CA GLU A 171 6.97 -10.00 -1.95
C GLU A 171 7.40 -10.14 -0.47
N ALA A 172 8.02 -11.26 -0.10
CA ALA A 172 8.57 -11.46 1.23
C ALA A 172 9.73 -10.51 1.54
N LEU A 173 10.67 -10.32 0.61
CA LEU A 173 11.79 -9.38 0.76
C LEU A 173 11.31 -7.94 0.82
N CYS A 174 10.39 -7.53 -0.06
CA CYS A 174 9.82 -6.19 -0.02
C CYS A 174 9.14 -5.91 1.33
N SER A 175 8.32 -6.85 1.81
CA SER A 175 7.67 -6.74 3.12
C SER A 175 8.69 -6.70 4.26
N PHE A 176 9.70 -7.57 4.25
CA PHE A 176 10.77 -7.58 5.25
C PHE A 176 11.49 -6.22 5.31
N ILE A 177 11.94 -5.70 4.17
CA ILE A 177 12.67 -4.43 4.09
C ILE A 177 11.78 -3.27 4.57
N PHE A 178 10.54 -3.20 4.07
CA PHE A 178 9.61 -2.14 4.43
C PHE A 178 9.30 -2.12 5.93
N HIS A 179 8.96 -3.26 6.53
CA HIS A 179 8.62 -3.33 7.95
C HIS A 179 9.86 -3.19 8.86
N SER A 180 11.04 -3.59 8.39
CA SER A 180 12.33 -3.30 9.05
C SER A 180 12.56 -1.79 9.13
N ALA A 181 12.40 -1.08 8.01
CA ALA A 181 12.49 0.37 7.98
C ALA A 181 11.43 1.04 8.87
N LEU A 182 10.21 0.50 8.90
CA LEU A 182 9.15 1.00 9.75
C LEU A 182 9.50 0.93 11.25
N LEU A 183 10.20 -0.12 11.70
CA LEU A 183 10.72 -0.20 13.08
C LEU A 183 11.90 0.74 13.32
N ASN A 184 12.87 0.74 12.42
CA ASN A 184 14.12 1.48 12.64
C ASN A 184 13.92 3.00 12.54
N PHE A 185 12.93 3.45 11.77
CA PHE A 185 12.64 4.88 11.61
C PHE A 185 11.68 5.45 12.66
N GLN A 186 11.33 4.70 13.71
CA GLN A 186 10.45 5.21 14.78
C GLN A 186 11.06 6.43 15.49
N GLU A 187 12.38 6.42 15.72
CA GLU A 187 13.12 7.52 16.37
C GLU A 187 13.49 8.67 15.41
N VAL A 188 13.26 8.50 14.11
CA VAL A 188 13.55 9.54 13.12
C VAL A 188 12.44 10.60 13.15
N ARG A 189 12.82 11.87 12.99
CA ARG A 189 11.88 13.00 12.93
C ARG A 189 10.71 12.69 11.97
N PRO A 190 9.44 12.89 12.37
CA PRO A 190 8.28 12.43 11.60
C PRO A 190 8.25 12.90 10.14
N LYS A 191 8.62 14.16 9.88
CA LYS A 191 8.69 14.70 8.50
C LYS A 191 9.72 13.93 7.66
N LEU A 192 10.92 13.72 8.18
CA LEU A 192 11.98 12.98 7.49
C LEU A 192 11.62 11.51 7.32
N ARG A 193 11.03 10.88 8.35
CA ARG A 193 10.54 9.49 8.30
C ARG A 193 9.60 9.26 7.12
N ILE A 194 8.65 10.17 6.88
CA ILE A 194 7.72 10.05 5.75
C ILE A 194 8.47 10.08 4.41
N HIS A 195 9.46 10.97 4.26
CA HIS A 195 10.29 11.01 3.05
C HIS A 195 11.13 9.75 2.85
N LEU A 196 11.72 9.20 3.92
CA LEU A 196 12.51 7.97 3.86
C LEU A 196 11.65 6.77 3.46
N LEU A 197 10.45 6.64 4.05
CA LEU A 197 9.52 5.56 3.70
C LEU A 197 8.99 5.71 2.27
N ALA A 198 8.69 6.93 1.82
CA ALA A 198 8.27 7.17 0.44
C ALA A 198 9.37 6.83 -0.57
N ALA A 199 10.61 7.23 -0.30
CA ALA A 199 11.76 6.87 -1.12
C ALA A 199 11.96 5.35 -1.15
N LEU A 200 11.85 4.69 0.00
CA LEU A 200 11.99 3.24 0.09
C LEU A 200 10.91 2.50 -0.69
N ILE A 201 9.63 2.85 -0.50
CA ILE A 201 8.53 2.23 -1.25
C ILE A 201 8.73 2.44 -2.75
N THR A 202 9.11 3.64 -3.18
CA THR A 202 9.39 3.94 -4.59
C THR A 202 10.53 3.08 -5.13
N PHE A 203 11.59 2.90 -4.36
CA PHE A 203 12.70 2.00 -4.73
C PHE A 203 12.26 0.54 -4.84
N LEU A 204 11.47 0.04 -3.88
CA LEU A 204 10.96 -1.34 -3.92
C LEU A 204 10.05 -1.55 -5.14
N VAL A 205 9.20 -0.58 -5.46
CA VAL A 205 8.36 -0.64 -6.68
C VAL A 205 9.21 -0.59 -7.94
N TYR A 206 10.26 0.22 -8.00
CA TYR A 206 11.21 0.20 -9.11
C TYR A 206 11.90 -1.17 -9.26
N ALA A 207 12.33 -1.77 -8.15
CA ALA A 207 13.11 -3.01 -8.16
C ALA A 207 12.26 -4.27 -8.43
N GLY A 208 11.04 -4.33 -7.88
CA GLY A 208 10.19 -5.53 -7.92
C GLY A 208 8.85 -5.35 -8.66
N GLY A 209 8.50 -4.12 -9.05
CA GLY A 209 7.19 -3.80 -9.63
C GLY A 209 6.90 -4.54 -10.93
N SER A 210 7.92 -4.73 -11.79
CA SER A 210 7.78 -5.50 -13.03
C SER A 210 7.65 -7.01 -12.80
N LEU A 211 7.97 -7.51 -11.61
CA LEU A 211 7.95 -8.94 -11.28
C LEU A 211 6.63 -9.36 -10.64
N THR A 212 6.13 -8.58 -9.68
CA THR A 212 4.92 -8.91 -8.90
C THR A 212 4.01 -7.71 -8.65
N GLY A 213 4.35 -6.52 -9.13
CA GLY A 213 3.76 -5.26 -8.68
C GLY A 213 4.40 -4.68 -7.42
N ALA A 214 5.24 -5.46 -6.71
CA ALA A 214 5.87 -5.09 -5.44
C ALA A 214 4.85 -4.48 -4.46
N VAL A 215 3.85 -5.27 -4.08
CA VAL A 215 2.68 -4.74 -3.35
C VAL A 215 2.90 -4.78 -1.84
N PHE A 216 3.45 -5.89 -1.33
CA PHE A 216 3.79 -6.18 0.08
C PHE A 216 2.74 -5.72 1.12
N ASN A 217 1.49 -5.66 0.66
CA ASN A 217 0.33 -5.18 1.39
C ASN A 217 -0.89 -5.99 0.94
N PRO A 218 -1.34 -6.96 1.76
CA PRO A 218 -2.42 -7.85 1.35
C PRO A 218 -3.76 -7.14 1.06
N ALA A 219 -4.06 -6.02 1.73
CA ALA A 219 -5.27 -5.24 1.45
C ALA A 219 -5.18 -4.51 0.12
N LEU A 220 -4.02 -3.91 -0.18
CA LEU A 220 -3.80 -3.27 -1.47
C LEU A 220 -3.84 -4.29 -2.62
N ALA A 221 -3.22 -5.46 -2.44
CA ALA A 221 -3.26 -6.55 -3.42
C ALA A 221 -4.70 -7.04 -3.65
N LEU A 222 -5.51 -7.13 -2.59
CA LEU A 222 -6.93 -7.47 -2.69
C LEU A 222 -7.69 -6.45 -3.54
N SER A 223 -7.43 -5.15 -3.35
CA SER A 223 -8.09 -4.11 -4.15
C SER A 223 -7.69 -4.18 -5.62
N LEU A 224 -6.40 -4.29 -5.92
CA LEU A 224 -5.87 -4.20 -7.28
C LEU A 224 -6.09 -5.50 -8.07
N HIS A 225 -5.73 -6.63 -7.48
CA HIS A 225 -5.44 -7.85 -8.24
C HIS A 225 -6.43 -8.99 -8.02
N PHE A 226 -7.30 -8.95 -7.01
CA PHE A 226 -8.12 -10.11 -6.63
C PHE A 226 -8.86 -10.76 -7.81
N LYS A 227 -9.46 -9.95 -8.70
CA LYS A 227 -10.19 -10.44 -9.89
C LYS A 227 -9.34 -11.20 -10.90
N CYS A 228 -8.02 -11.02 -10.87
CA CYS A 228 -7.11 -11.80 -11.72
C CYS A 228 -6.96 -13.25 -11.29
N PHE A 229 -7.40 -13.59 -10.09
CA PHE A 229 -7.15 -14.87 -9.46
C PHE A 229 -8.44 -15.58 -9.07
N ASP A 230 -9.54 -15.31 -9.78
CA ASP A 230 -10.83 -15.98 -9.57
C ASP A 230 -10.66 -17.52 -9.66
N GLU A 231 -9.89 -18.02 -10.64
CA GLU A 231 -9.55 -19.45 -10.80
C GLU A 231 -8.20 -19.86 -10.17
N ALA A 232 -7.44 -18.89 -9.63
CA ALA A 232 -6.08 -19.09 -9.12
C ALA A 232 -5.90 -18.49 -7.71
N PHE A 233 -6.94 -18.55 -6.88
CA PHE A 233 -6.98 -17.91 -5.57
C PHE A 233 -5.82 -18.33 -4.67
N LEU A 234 -5.42 -19.60 -4.71
CA LEU A 234 -4.27 -20.09 -3.95
C LEU A 234 -2.97 -19.38 -4.31
N GLN A 235 -2.75 -19.11 -5.60
CA GLN A 235 -1.56 -18.37 -6.05
C GLN A 235 -1.57 -16.94 -5.51
N PHE A 236 -2.71 -16.25 -5.58
CA PHE A 236 -2.90 -14.93 -4.98
C PHE A 236 -2.61 -14.95 -3.48
N PHE A 237 -3.18 -15.90 -2.76
CA PHE A 237 -3.02 -16.00 -1.32
C PHE A 237 -1.56 -16.30 -0.93
N ILE A 238 -0.89 -17.21 -1.63
CA ILE A 238 0.52 -17.51 -1.37
C ILE A 238 1.41 -16.27 -1.60
N VAL A 239 1.24 -15.59 -2.74
CA VAL A 239 2.14 -14.48 -3.13
C VAL A 239 1.83 -13.19 -2.37
N TYR A 240 0.57 -12.82 -2.19
CA TYR A 240 0.21 -11.51 -1.65
C TYR A 240 -0.24 -11.52 -0.19
N TRP A 241 -0.47 -12.69 0.40
CA TRP A 241 -0.76 -12.82 1.84
C TRP A 241 0.35 -13.54 2.57
N LEU A 242 0.65 -14.78 2.21
CA LEU A 242 1.64 -15.58 2.95
C LEU A 242 3.06 -15.03 2.81
N ALA A 243 3.48 -14.60 1.62
CA ALA A 243 4.83 -14.08 1.43
C ALA A 243 5.08 -12.76 2.20
N PRO A 244 4.20 -11.74 2.14
CA PRO A 244 4.38 -10.55 2.99
C PRO A 244 4.34 -10.85 4.49
N CYS A 245 3.51 -11.80 4.92
CA CYS A 245 3.49 -12.31 6.29
C CYS A 245 4.80 -13.00 6.68
N LEU A 246 5.39 -13.80 5.80
CA LEU A 246 6.72 -14.37 6.00
C LEU A 246 7.77 -13.26 6.17
N GLY A 247 7.69 -12.18 5.37
CA GLY A 247 8.57 -11.03 5.50
C GLY A 247 8.55 -10.39 6.90
N ILE A 248 7.36 -10.18 7.49
CA ILE A 248 7.27 -9.65 8.87
C ILE A 248 7.77 -10.65 9.92
N LEU A 249 7.56 -11.96 9.72
CA LEU A 249 8.06 -12.99 10.64
C LEU A 249 9.58 -13.02 10.65
N LEU A 250 10.22 -12.97 9.48
CA LEU A 250 11.67 -12.91 9.34
C LEU A 250 12.25 -11.63 9.98
N MET A 251 11.56 -10.51 9.80
CA MET A 251 11.93 -9.24 10.41
C MET A 251 11.86 -9.32 11.95
N ILE A 252 10.77 -9.86 12.51
CA ILE A 252 10.65 -10.05 13.97
C ILE A 252 11.74 -11.00 14.47
N LEU A 253 11.99 -12.12 13.78
CA LEU A 253 13.06 -13.05 14.14
C LEU A 253 14.43 -12.33 14.19
N MET A 254 14.71 -11.49 13.20
CA MET A 254 15.96 -10.75 13.12
C MET A 254 16.11 -9.72 14.25
N PHE A 255 15.11 -8.85 14.47
CA PHE A 255 15.23 -7.75 15.42
C PHE A 255 14.94 -8.14 16.87
N SER A 256 14.04 -9.09 17.12
CA SER A 256 13.67 -9.49 18.47
C SER A 256 14.54 -10.60 19.04
N PHE A 257 15.22 -11.40 18.20
CA PHE A 257 16.00 -12.55 18.67
C PHE A 257 17.45 -12.51 18.20
N PHE A 258 17.68 -12.46 16.88
CA PHE A 258 19.03 -12.62 16.34
C PHE A 258 19.99 -11.47 16.69
N LEU A 259 19.57 -10.21 16.50
CA LEU A 259 20.40 -9.04 16.82
C LEU A 259 20.69 -8.90 18.33
N PRO A 260 19.70 -9.05 19.23
CA PRO A 260 19.97 -9.06 20.67
C PRO A 260 20.92 -10.19 21.08
N TRP A 261 20.75 -11.40 20.53
CA TRP A 261 21.65 -12.53 20.79
C TRP A 261 23.09 -12.23 20.34
N LEU A 262 23.27 -11.69 19.13
CA LEU A 262 24.58 -11.27 18.63
C LEU A 262 25.24 -10.22 19.52
N TYR A 263 24.48 -9.20 19.92
CA TYR A 263 24.98 -8.13 20.78
C TYR A 263 25.45 -8.68 22.13
N ASN A 264 24.65 -9.53 22.77
CA ASN A 264 24.98 -10.14 24.06
C ASN A 264 26.25 -11.00 23.96
N ASN A 265 26.39 -11.82 22.91
CA ASN A 265 27.60 -12.62 22.70
C ASN A 265 28.86 -11.75 22.55
N HIS A 266 28.78 -10.65 21.80
CA HIS A 266 29.90 -9.72 21.67
C HIS A 266 30.26 -9.01 23.00
N THR A 267 29.29 -8.76 23.88
CA THR A 267 29.57 -8.18 25.20
C THR A 267 30.22 -9.17 26.18
N ILE A 268 29.90 -10.47 26.07
CA ILE A 268 30.52 -11.52 26.88
C ILE A 268 32.00 -11.69 26.48
N ASN A 269 32.28 -11.83 25.17
CA ASN A 269 33.64 -12.00 24.66
C ASN A 269 34.56 -10.78 24.85
N LYS A 270 34.03 -9.60 25.22
CA LYS A 270 34.84 -8.40 25.56
C LYS A 270 35.19 -8.30 27.05
N LYS A 271 34.59 -9.12 27.90
CA LYS A 271 34.81 -9.12 29.36
C LYS A 271 35.71 -10.27 29.83
N GLU A 272 36.03 -11.20 28.94
CA GLU A 272 37.10 -12.20 29.07
C GLU A 272 38.41 -11.65 28.48
#